data_AF-A0A1Z5JLI1-F1
#
_entry.id   AF-A0A1Z5JLI1-F1
#
_cell.length_a   1.000
_cell.length_b   1.000
_cell.length_c   1.000
_cell.angle_alpha   90.00
_cell.angle_beta   90.00
_cell.angle_gamma   90.00
#
_symmetry.space_group_name_H-M   'P 1'
#
loop_
_entity.id
_entity.type
_entity.pdbx_description
1 polymer ?
#
loop_
_entity_poly.entity_id
_entity_poly.type
_entity_poly.pdbx_seq_one_letter_code
_entity_poly.pdbx_strand_id
1 'polypeptide(L)'
;MKVLVTVLTLLSVASAVTELSFLQHRRLDQNNNNNFQHSWMANYSVKFLGCHHIKQWNDAANDNADVRIETKRLVRFRLCPSQTCSASKSLGCSSGYGDYVMDMDSFMQAYSQIRGQEIEYECQKYQNQCQCNGDEQCLNECLTKAGHEECLQNNNQGFQLENYMYCNRLNVQNGNNNNNNNDNNNGNHYYVGPFCANQGGAIHLGLFTDDTCSNFAEASFESIMGFTLPYSKESIIHSDCLSCHEKNYQDAQAADAYYYVNDQADADQVRESCELLYENSGKCEANLASIVSSPNNNACNYLEGIRMVRQDGIINTASSRPSAVATAFIVLFAMAFAAMAFYVWYLRTRLGLKQNAFL
;
A
#
# COMPACT_ATOMS: atom_id res chain seq x y z
N MET A 1 -20.70 11.43 -35.76
CA MET A 1 -21.00 10.90 -34.41
C MET A 1 -19.77 10.43 -33.66
N LYS A 2 -18.84 9.66 -34.25
CA LYS A 2 -17.59 9.21 -33.56
C LYS A 2 -16.70 10.35 -33.04
N VAL A 3 -16.56 11.45 -33.78
CA VAL A 3 -15.71 12.60 -33.39
C VAL A 3 -16.26 13.39 -32.19
N LEU A 4 -17.59 13.42 -32.00
CA LEU A 4 -18.21 14.17 -30.90
C LEU A 4 -18.06 13.47 -29.55
N VAL A 5 -17.95 12.14 -29.56
CA VAL A 5 -17.77 11.30 -28.36
C VAL A 5 -16.32 11.38 -27.86
N THR A 6 -15.34 11.51 -28.75
CA THR A 6 -13.93 11.72 -28.40
C THR A 6 -13.69 13.06 -27.72
N VAL A 7 -14.41 14.11 -28.13
CA VAL A 7 -14.30 15.44 -27.51
C VAL A 7 -14.95 15.46 -26.12
N LEU A 8 -16.09 14.79 -25.93
CA LEU A 8 -16.75 14.73 -24.62
C LEU A 8 -15.96 13.92 -23.57
N THR A 9 -15.23 12.89 -23.99
CA THR A 9 -14.37 12.08 -23.10
C THR A 9 -13.13 12.84 -22.67
N LEU A 10 -12.49 13.61 -23.57
CA LEU A 10 -11.39 14.53 -23.23
C LEU A 10 -11.80 15.59 -22.20
N LEU A 11 -13.04 16.10 -22.28
CA LEU A 11 -13.58 17.08 -21.32
C LEU A 11 -13.81 16.48 -19.91
N SER A 12 -14.14 15.19 -19.79
CA SER A 12 -14.36 14.54 -18.49
C SER A 12 -13.05 14.24 -17.76
N VAL A 13 -12.02 13.84 -18.51
CA VAL A 13 -10.67 13.63 -17.95
C VAL A 13 -10.05 14.96 -17.50
N ALA A 14 -10.31 16.06 -18.22
CA ALA A 14 -9.87 17.41 -17.82
C ALA A 14 -10.48 17.87 -16.48
N SER A 15 -11.73 17.48 -16.15
CA SER A 15 -12.36 17.82 -14.87
C SER A 15 -11.78 17.05 -13.67
N ALA A 16 -11.43 15.77 -13.84
CA ALA A 16 -10.77 15.00 -12.78
C ALA A 16 -9.33 15.49 -12.52
N VAL A 17 -8.64 15.95 -13.57
CA VAL A 17 -7.30 16.52 -13.47
C VAL A 17 -7.32 17.93 -12.84
N THR A 18 -8.40 18.70 -13.04
CA THR A 18 -8.53 20.04 -12.41
C THR A 18 -8.79 19.96 -10.91
N GLU A 19 -9.52 18.95 -10.40
CA GLU A 19 -9.61 18.73 -8.95
C GLU A 19 -8.28 18.25 -8.35
N LEU A 20 -7.50 17.43 -9.07
CA LEU A 20 -6.13 17.06 -8.68
C LEU A 20 -5.22 18.29 -8.57
N SER A 21 -5.35 19.23 -9.52
CA SER A 21 -4.57 20.47 -9.49
C SER A 21 -4.94 21.37 -8.30
N PHE A 22 -6.15 21.28 -7.76
CA PHE A 22 -6.56 22.08 -6.60
C PHE A 22 -5.83 21.68 -5.31
N LEU A 23 -5.37 20.42 -5.18
CA LEU A 23 -4.49 20.00 -4.09
C LEU A 23 -3.06 20.53 -4.26
N GLN A 24 -2.57 20.67 -5.49
CA GLN A 24 -1.26 21.28 -5.80
C GLN A 24 -1.22 22.79 -5.52
N HIS A 25 -2.35 23.50 -5.52
CA HIS A 25 -2.38 24.97 -5.29
C HIS A 25 -2.27 25.39 -3.81
N ARG A 26 -2.26 24.46 -2.84
CA ARG A 26 -2.10 24.83 -1.42
C ARG A 26 -0.65 24.96 -0.96
N ARG A 27 0.34 24.79 -1.85
CA ARG A 27 1.78 24.91 -1.55
C ARG A 27 2.47 26.14 -2.14
N LEU A 28 1.74 27.04 -2.79
CA LEU A 28 2.30 28.35 -3.19
C LEU A 28 2.01 29.38 -2.12
N ASP A 29 2.74 29.34 -0.99
CA ASP A 29 3.08 30.51 -0.18
C ASP A 29 3.82 30.08 1.11
N GLN A 30 5.15 30.18 1.13
CA GLN A 30 5.95 30.93 2.13
C GLN A 30 7.41 30.44 2.23
N ASN A 31 8.32 31.37 1.87
CA ASN A 31 9.76 31.41 2.17
C ASN A 31 10.71 30.39 1.49
N ASN A 32 11.53 30.94 0.59
CA ASN A 32 12.71 30.38 -0.10
C ASN A 32 13.80 29.70 0.78
N ASN A 33 13.54 29.44 2.07
CA ASN A 33 14.45 28.73 2.97
C ASN A 33 13.99 27.29 3.30
N ASN A 34 12.78 26.89 2.88
CA ASN A 34 12.23 25.55 3.19
C ASN A 34 12.49 24.50 2.09
N ASN A 35 12.89 24.91 0.88
CA ASN A 35 13.16 23.99 -0.26
C ASN A 35 14.31 22.99 -0.04
N PHE A 36 15.06 23.07 1.07
CA PHE A 36 16.12 22.09 1.39
C PHE A 36 15.70 21.07 2.45
N GLN A 37 14.53 21.21 3.06
CA GLN A 37 14.19 20.50 4.28
C GLN A 37 13.98 18.98 4.06
N HIS A 38 13.66 18.56 2.83
CA HIS A 38 13.38 17.16 2.49
C HIS A 38 14.39 16.53 1.51
N SER A 39 15.36 17.30 0.99
CA SER A 39 16.36 16.84 0.02
C SER A 39 17.08 15.52 0.37
N TRP A 40 17.26 15.22 1.67
CA TRP A 40 17.84 13.96 2.13
C TRP A 40 17.02 12.73 1.73
N MET A 41 15.70 12.87 1.56
CA MET A 41 14.78 11.81 1.18
C MET A 41 15.02 11.29 -0.24
N ALA A 42 15.68 12.04 -1.11
CA ALA A 42 16.04 11.58 -2.45
C ALA A 42 16.88 10.28 -2.40
N ASN A 43 17.66 10.10 -1.34
CA ASN A 43 18.48 8.89 -1.13
C ASN A 43 17.72 7.76 -0.42
N TYR A 44 16.39 7.87 -0.32
CA TYR A 44 15.53 6.90 0.34
C TYR A 44 14.50 6.29 -0.60
N SER A 45 13.97 5.15 -0.18
CA SER A 45 12.87 4.44 -0.82
C SER A 45 11.79 4.09 0.20
N VAL A 46 10.54 4.20 -0.22
CA VAL A 46 9.36 3.79 0.53
C VAL A 46 9.22 2.27 0.43
N LYS A 47 9.14 1.62 1.59
CA LYS A 47 8.86 0.19 1.73
C LYS A 47 7.57 0.01 2.53
N PHE A 48 6.56 -0.61 1.93
CA PHE A 48 5.39 -1.06 2.66
C PHE A 48 5.81 -2.12 3.70
N LEU A 49 5.43 -1.93 4.96
CA LEU A 49 5.66 -2.91 6.04
C LEU A 49 4.40 -3.71 6.36
N GLY A 50 3.24 -3.06 6.27
CA GLY A 50 1.95 -3.69 6.46
C GLY A 50 0.88 -2.66 6.78
N CYS A 51 -0.32 -3.15 7.08
CA CYS A 51 -1.47 -2.35 7.45
C CYS A 51 -2.17 -2.95 8.67
N HIS A 52 -3.06 -2.16 9.27
CA HIS A 52 -3.94 -2.63 10.34
C HIS A 52 -5.21 -1.78 10.41
N HIS A 53 -6.20 -2.30 11.11
CA HIS A 53 -7.48 -1.63 11.33
C HIS A 53 -7.59 -1.22 12.80
N ILE A 54 -8.12 -0.02 13.03
CA ILE A 54 -8.56 0.41 14.36
C ILE A 54 -10.01 0.84 14.28
N LYS A 55 -10.78 0.54 15.32
CA LYS A 55 -12.16 1.02 15.45
C LYS A 55 -12.13 2.35 16.18
N GLN A 56 -12.72 3.38 15.59
CA GLN A 56 -12.82 4.72 16.18
C GLN A 56 -14.26 5.20 16.11
N TRP A 57 -14.59 6.16 16.97
CA TRP A 57 -15.87 6.84 16.87
C TRP A 57 -15.89 7.65 15.56
N ASN A 58 -16.98 7.54 14.82
CA ASN A 58 -17.16 8.33 13.62
C ASN A 58 -17.68 9.72 14.02
N ASP A 59 -16.79 10.70 14.01
CA ASP A 59 -17.13 12.08 14.36
C ASP A 59 -18.08 12.74 13.33
N ALA A 60 -18.22 12.16 12.14
CA ALA A 60 -19.12 12.63 11.09
C ALA A 60 -20.52 11.98 11.13
N ALA A 61 -20.76 11.02 12.03
CA ALA A 61 -22.07 10.38 12.19
C ALA A 61 -23.08 11.36 12.81
N ASN A 62 -23.90 11.97 11.98
CA ASN A 62 -24.91 12.95 12.36
C ASN A 62 -26.32 12.36 12.39
N ASP A 63 -26.55 11.25 11.66
CA ASP A 63 -27.83 10.59 11.53
C ASP A 63 -27.82 9.13 12.04
N ASN A 64 -29.02 8.58 12.28
CA ASN A 64 -29.17 7.20 12.76
C ASN A 64 -28.77 6.13 11.74
N ALA A 65 -28.64 6.50 10.45
CA ALA A 65 -28.18 5.61 9.40
C ALA A 65 -26.64 5.54 9.33
N ASP A 66 -25.93 6.46 9.99
CA ASP A 66 -24.49 6.57 9.90
C ASP A 66 -23.79 5.52 10.79
N VAL A 67 -22.66 5.02 10.30
CA VAL A 67 -21.80 4.11 11.06
C VAL A 67 -21.20 4.87 12.23
N ARG A 68 -21.69 4.64 13.46
CA ARG A 68 -21.18 5.30 14.69
C ARG A 68 -19.74 4.89 15.05
N ILE A 69 -19.33 3.69 14.66
CA ILE A 69 -17.99 3.17 14.89
C ILE A 69 -17.38 2.81 13.55
N GLU A 70 -16.57 3.71 13.02
CA GLU A 70 -15.88 3.51 11.75
C GLU A 70 -14.58 2.70 11.94
N THR A 71 -14.17 2.08 10.84
CA THR A 71 -12.89 1.36 10.76
C THR A 71 -11.86 2.26 10.12
N LYS A 72 -10.98 2.87 10.91
CA LYS A 72 -9.81 3.54 10.34
C LYS A 72 -8.79 2.52 9.91
N ARG A 73 -8.38 2.64 8.65
CA ARG A 73 -7.41 1.76 8.00
C ARG A 73 -6.08 2.49 7.96
N LEU A 74 -5.07 1.92 8.57
CA LEU A 74 -3.76 2.54 8.69
C LEU A 74 -2.71 1.69 7.99
N VAL A 75 -1.76 2.36 7.36
CA VAL A 75 -0.61 1.74 6.71
C VAL A 75 0.65 2.11 7.46
N ARG A 76 1.45 1.10 7.78
CA ARG A 76 2.83 1.26 8.22
C ARG A 76 3.76 1.08 7.04
N PHE A 77 4.63 2.06 6.84
CA PHE A 77 5.70 1.99 5.86
C PHE A 77 7.01 2.45 6.50
N ARG A 78 8.11 2.14 5.82
CA ARG A 78 9.46 2.52 6.24
C ARG A 78 10.15 3.26 5.11
N LEU A 79 10.82 4.36 5.46
CA LEU A 79 11.81 4.95 4.57
C LEU A 79 13.15 4.26 4.83
N CYS A 80 13.66 3.60 3.79
CA CYS A 80 14.95 2.91 3.81
C CYS A 80 15.94 3.62 2.89
N PRO A 81 17.24 3.69 3.22
CA PRO A 81 18.25 4.19 2.29
C PRO A 81 18.21 3.36 1.00
N SER A 82 18.07 3.99 -0.16
CA SER A 82 17.78 3.32 -1.44
C SER A 82 18.78 2.22 -1.76
N GLN A 83 20.06 2.42 -1.44
CA GLN A 83 21.13 1.43 -1.67
C GLN A 83 21.01 0.16 -0.81
N THR A 84 20.28 0.23 0.31
CA THR A 84 20.13 -0.88 1.26
C THR A 84 18.71 -1.42 1.31
N CYS A 85 17.77 -0.79 0.60
CA CYS A 85 16.38 -1.21 0.54
C CYS A 85 16.28 -2.48 -0.31
N SER A 86 15.70 -3.53 0.27
CA SER A 86 15.55 -4.82 -0.39
C SER A 86 14.08 -5.23 -0.47
N ALA A 87 13.64 -5.61 -1.67
CA ALA A 87 12.31 -6.17 -1.89
C ALA A 87 12.11 -7.49 -1.10
N SER A 88 13.15 -8.33 -1.05
CA SER A 88 13.10 -9.64 -0.38
C SER A 88 13.14 -9.58 1.15
N LYS A 89 13.59 -8.46 1.74
CA LYS A 89 13.54 -8.26 3.19
C LYS A 89 12.19 -7.71 3.60
N SER A 90 11.56 -8.34 4.60
CA SER A 90 10.28 -7.92 5.16
C SER A 90 10.29 -6.47 5.66
N LEU A 91 11.42 -6.01 6.21
CA LEU A 91 11.62 -4.64 6.68
C LEU A 91 12.34 -3.73 5.67
N GLY A 92 12.73 -4.21 4.50
CA GLY A 92 13.53 -3.46 3.52
C GLY A 92 15.00 -3.29 3.93
N CYS A 93 15.27 -2.68 5.08
CA CYS A 93 16.59 -2.32 5.59
C CYS A 93 16.68 -2.44 7.12
N SER A 94 17.90 -2.45 7.66
CA SER A 94 18.17 -2.71 9.09
C SER A 94 18.73 -1.51 9.87
N SER A 95 19.15 -0.44 9.19
CA SER A 95 19.75 0.75 9.81
C SER A 95 19.46 2.00 8.99
N GLY A 96 19.55 3.18 9.60
CA GLY A 96 19.34 4.45 8.92
C GLY A 96 17.93 4.59 8.37
N TYR A 97 16.91 4.16 9.13
CA TYR A 97 15.53 4.11 8.66
C TYR A 97 14.59 4.89 9.56
N GLY A 98 13.47 5.36 9.00
CA GLY A 98 12.34 5.88 9.76
C GLY A 98 11.13 4.97 9.58
N ASP A 99 10.41 4.69 10.66
CA ASP A 99 9.11 4.01 10.59
C ASP A 99 7.99 5.04 10.64
N TYR A 100 6.99 4.86 9.80
CA TYR A 100 5.92 5.81 9.60
C TYR A 100 4.57 5.10 9.61
N VAL A 101 3.53 5.81 10.05
CA VAL A 101 2.14 5.35 9.96
C VAL A 101 1.26 6.46 9.41
N MET A 102 0.34 6.12 8.52
CA MET A 102 -0.63 7.08 7.98
C MET A 102 -1.93 6.38 7.58
N ASP A 103 -2.90 7.18 7.17
CA ASP A 103 -4.16 6.70 6.59
C ASP A 103 -3.92 5.89 5.29
N MET A 104 -4.66 4.79 5.13
CA MET A 104 -4.51 3.87 4.00
C MET A 104 -4.85 4.53 2.67
N ASP A 105 -5.89 5.35 2.61
CA ASP A 105 -6.33 5.97 1.36
C ASP A 105 -5.25 6.97 0.89
N SER A 106 -4.71 7.75 1.83
CA SER A 106 -3.58 8.67 1.56
C SER A 106 -2.31 7.93 1.13
N PHE A 107 -1.99 6.79 1.77
CA PHE A 107 -0.84 5.97 1.38
C PHE A 107 -1.03 5.39 -0.02
N MET A 108 -2.22 4.88 -0.32
CA MET A 108 -2.53 4.27 -1.62
C MET A 108 -2.45 5.29 -2.75
N GLN A 109 -2.96 6.50 -2.54
CA GLN A 109 -2.84 7.59 -3.51
C GLN A 109 -1.37 7.92 -3.81
N ALA A 110 -0.55 8.10 -2.78
CA ALA A 110 0.87 8.37 -2.98
C ALA A 110 1.59 7.18 -3.65
N TYR A 111 1.25 5.95 -3.25
CA TYR A 111 1.83 4.74 -3.84
C TYR A 111 1.51 4.61 -5.34
N SER A 112 0.25 4.82 -5.77
CA SER A 112 -0.10 4.76 -7.19
C SER A 112 0.56 5.85 -8.00
N GLN A 113 0.70 7.05 -7.45
CA GLN A 113 1.45 8.13 -8.10
C GLN A 113 2.91 7.74 -8.32
N ILE A 114 3.59 7.25 -7.29
CA ILE A 114 5.00 6.84 -7.40
C ILE A 114 5.14 5.69 -8.41
N ARG A 115 4.29 4.67 -8.30
CA ARG A 115 4.35 3.50 -9.18
C ARG A 115 4.01 3.88 -10.63
N GLY A 116 3.01 4.73 -10.85
CA GLY A 116 2.65 5.23 -12.17
C GLY A 116 3.79 5.99 -12.83
N GLN A 117 4.50 6.85 -12.09
CA GLN A 117 5.69 7.54 -12.60
C GLN A 117 6.84 6.58 -12.94
N GLU A 118 7.02 5.49 -12.16
CA GLU A 118 8.02 4.47 -12.48
C GLU A 118 7.68 3.69 -13.74
N ILE A 119 6.42 3.28 -13.88
CA ILE A 119 5.91 2.61 -15.07
C ILE A 119 6.12 3.50 -16.28
N GLU A 120 5.66 4.76 -16.24
CA GLU A 120 5.79 5.71 -17.35
C GLU A 120 7.26 5.90 -17.78
N TYR A 121 8.16 6.08 -16.81
CA TYR A 121 9.60 6.20 -17.07
C TYR A 121 10.18 4.93 -17.72
N GLU A 122 9.81 3.75 -17.23
CA GLU A 122 10.25 2.48 -17.81
C GLU A 122 9.68 2.29 -19.23
N CYS A 123 8.40 2.59 -19.43
CA CYS A 123 7.75 2.53 -20.73
C CYS A 123 8.47 3.42 -21.76
N GLN A 124 8.78 4.66 -21.42
CA GLN A 124 9.51 5.58 -22.31
C GLN A 124 10.91 5.05 -22.64
N LYS A 125 11.61 4.49 -21.65
CA LYS A 125 12.94 3.89 -21.87
C LYS A 125 12.87 2.72 -22.84
N TYR A 126 11.90 1.81 -22.68
CA TYR A 126 11.75 0.65 -23.55
C TYR A 126 11.21 1.01 -24.94
N GLN A 127 10.30 1.98 -25.05
CA GLN A 127 9.84 2.51 -26.33
C GLN A 127 11.01 2.97 -27.22
N ASN A 128 11.97 3.71 -26.64
CA ASN A 128 13.18 4.15 -27.34
C ASN A 128 14.10 2.97 -27.73
N GLN A 129 14.13 1.91 -26.91
CA GLN A 129 14.95 0.73 -27.18
C GLN A 129 14.36 -0.17 -28.28
N CYS A 130 13.03 -0.19 -28.44
CA CYS A 130 12.34 -1.07 -29.38
C CYS A 130 12.53 -0.69 -30.86
N GLN A 131 13.03 0.51 -31.19
CA GLN A 131 13.34 0.95 -32.57
C GLN A 131 12.22 0.70 -33.61
N CYS A 132 10.96 0.77 -33.19
CA CYS A 132 9.82 0.34 -34.02
C CYS A 132 9.34 1.37 -35.06
N ASN A 133 10.01 2.51 -35.25
CA ASN A 133 9.68 3.53 -36.28
C ASN A 133 8.17 3.91 -36.37
N GLY A 134 7.44 3.87 -35.26
CA GLY A 134 6.00 4.18 -35.21
C GLY A 134 5.06 3.04 -35.57
N ASP A 135 5.56 1.82 -35.78
CA ASP A 135 4.74 0.61 -35.93
C ASP A 135 4.24 0.14 -34.55
N GLU A 136 2.93 0.31 -34.32
CA GLU A 136 2.24 -0.06 -33.08
C GLU A 136 2.30 -1.57 -32.82
N GLN A 137 2.25 -2.41 -33.86
CA GLN A 137 2.31 -3.86 -33.69
C GLN A 137 3.72 -4.29 -33.27
N CYS A 138 4.76 -3.72 -33.89
CA CYS A 138 6.15 -3.91 -33.48
C CYS A 138 6.35 -3.51 -32.02
N LEU A 139 5.82 -2.33 -31.63
CA LEU A 139 5.98 -1.82 -30.28
C LEU A 139 5.29 -2.72 -29.25
N ASN A 140 4.05 -3.14 -29.52
CA ASN A 140 3.29 -4.02 -28.64
C ASN A 140 3.97 -5.38 -28.47
N GLU A 141 4.48 -5.97 -29.56
CA GLU A 141 5.25 -7.22 -29.50
C GLU A 141 6.56 -7.06 -28.72
N CYS A 142 7.25 -5.92 -28.88
CA CYS A 142 8.50 -5.65 -28.17
C CYS A 142 8.28 -5.50 -26.67
N LEU A 143 7.27 -4.71 -26.25
CA LEU A 143 6.92 -4.50 -24.85
C LEU A 143 6.46 -5.80 -24.18
N THR A 144 5.60 -6.57 -24.86
CA THR A 144 5.14 -7.89 -24.38
C THR A 144 6.33 -8.85 -24.20
N LYS A 145 7.26 -8.91 -25.17
CA LYS A 145 8.47 -9.74 -25.06
C LYS A 145 9.39 -9.27 -23.93
N ALA A 146 9.40 -7.98 -23.62
CA ALA A 146 10.17 -7.40 -22.52
C ALA A 146 9.46 -7.52 -21.15
N GLY A 147 8.21 -8.02 -21.11
CA GLY A 147 7.42 -8.15 -19.89
C GLY A 147 6.77 -6.85 -19.41
N HIS A 148 6.70 -5.83 -20.27
CA HIS A 148 6.18 -4.50 -19.97
C HIS A 148 4.77 -4.31 -20.53
N GLU A 149 3.89 -5.28 -20.28
CA GLU A 149 2.50 -5.24 -20.75
C GLU A 149 1.71 -4.07 -20.13
N GLU A 150 2.14 -3.59 -18.97
CA GLU A 150 1.63 -2.38 -18.29
C GLU A 150 1.80 -1.09 -19.11
N CYS A 151 2.71 -1.08 -20.09
CA CYS A 151 2.91 0.03 -21.02
C CYS A 151 1.93 0.05 -22.20
N LEU A 152 1.14 -1.01 -22.37
CA LEU A 152 0.19 -1.11 -23.47
C LEU A 152 -1.05 -0.26 -23.15
N GLN A 153 -1.38 0.70 -24.03
CA GLN A 153 -2.63 1.47 -23.94
C GLN A 153 -3.83 0.58 -24.31
N ASN A 154 -4.16 -0.39 -23.47
CA ASN A 154 -5.39 -1.13 -23.61
C ASN A 154 -6.54 -0.26 -23.08
N ASN A 155 -7.33 0.28 -24.03
CA ASN A 155 -8.62 0.93 -23.82
C ASN A 155 -9.67 -0.05 -23.26
N ASN A 156 -9.34 -0.82 -22.23
CA ASN A 156 -10.28 -1.72 -21.62
C ASN A 156 -11.27 -0.90 -20.80
N GLN A 157 -12.53 -1.02 -21.19
CA GLN A 157 -13.74 -0.69 -20.43
C GLN A 157 -13.86 -1.56 -19.15
N GLY A 158 -12.73 -1.84 -18.50
CA GLY A 158 -12.56 -2.76 -17.38
C GLY A 158 -12.36 -2.02 -16.06
N PHE A 159 -12.43 -2.78 -14.97
CA PHE A 159 -12.26 -2.33 -13.60
C PHE A 159 -11.05 -1.36 -13.46
N GLN A 160 -11.32 -0.09 -13.14
CA GLN A 160 -10.28 0.93 -12.89
C GLN A 160 -9.93 0.91 -11.40
N LEU A 161 -8.75 0.42 -11.06
CA LEU A 161 -8.29 0.30 -9.68
C LEU A 161 -8.28 1.66 -8.96
N GLU A 162 -7.95 2.74 -9.69
CA GLU A 162 -7.85 4.12 -9.20
C GLU A 162 -9.15 4.58 -8.54
N ASN A 163 -10.30 4.20 -9.11
CA ASN A 163 -11.63 4.57 -8.59
C ASN A 163 -11.99 3.85 -7.28
N TYR A 164 -11.29 2.77 -6.96
CA TYR A 164 -11.54 1.94 -5.78
C TYR A 164 -10.34 1.92 -4.82
N MET A 165 -9.40 2.86 -4.98
CA MET A 165 -8.33 3.11 -3.99
C MET A 165 -8.86 3.77 -2.72
N TYR A 166 -10.05 4.36 -2.80
CA TYR A 166 -10.88 4.80 -1.69
C TYR A 166 -12.17 3.99 -1.69
N CYS A 167 -12.93 4.06 -0.59
CA CYS A 167 -14.23 3.40 -0.55
C CYS A 167 -15.18 4.08 -1.54
N ASN A 168 -15.58 3.37 -2.59
CA ASN A 168 -16.41 3.93 -3.64
C ASN A 168 -17.62 3.05 -3.95
N ARG A 169 -18.73 3.67 -4.33
CA ARG A 169 -19.97 2.98 -4.63
C ARG A 169 -19.82 2.15 -5.90
N LEU A 170 -20.24 0.90 -5.84
CA LEU A 170 -20.32 0.02 -6.99
C LEU A 170 -21.53 0.41 -7.84
N ASN A 171 -21.26 0.91 -9.06
CA ASN A 171 -22.30 1.22 -10.03
C ASN A 171 -22.76 -0.07 -10.73
N VAL A 172 -23.79 -0.71 -10.19
CA VAL A 172 -24.45 -1.84 -10.84
C VAL A 172 -25.35 -1.30 -11.94
N GLN A 173 -24.85 -1.27 -13.17
CA GLN A 173 -25.65 -0.93 -14.35
C GLN A 173 -26.64 -2.07 -14.61
N ASN A 174 -27.81 -1.95 -13.99
CA ASN A 174 -28.91 -2.87 -14.24
C ASN A 174 -29.41 -2.58 -15.66
N GLY A 175 -29.21 -3.52 -16.60
CA GLY A 175 -29.44 -3.38 -18.04
C GLY A 175 -30.90 -3.17 -18.49
N ASN A 176 -31.76 -2.59 -17.65
CA ASN A 176 -33.11 -2.22 -18.03
C ASN A 176 -33.18 -0.73 -18.34
N ASN A 177 -32.92 -0.40 -19.61
CA ASN A 177 -33.41 0.79 -20.30
C ASN A 177 -34.95 0.82 -20.30
N ASN A 178 -35.58 1.00 -19.14
CA ASN A 178 -36.97 1.42 -19.08
C ASN A 178 -37.04 2.75 -18.34
N ASN A 179 -37.31 3.74 -19.18
CA ASN A 179 -37.41 5.16 -18.96
C ASN A 179 -38.58 5.49 -18.01
N ASN A 180 -38.48 5.09 -16.73
CA ASN A 180 -39.40 5.50 -15.68
C ASN A 180 -38.60 6.00 -14.49
N ASN A 181 -38.53 7.34 -14.39
CA ASN A 181 -38.09 8.12 -13.24
C ASN A 181 -38.86 7.70 -11.97
N ASN A 182 -38.39 6.65 -11.32
CA ASN A 182 -38.77 6.35 -9.95
C ASN A 182 -37.56 5.71 -9.27
N ASP A 183 -36.59 6.55 -8.90
CA ASP A 183 -35.39 6.25 -8.10
C ASP A 183 -35.75 5.88 -6.64
N ASN A 184 -36.76 5.03 -6.48
CA ASN A 184 -37.11 4.37 -5.21
C ASN A 184 -36.69 2.89 -5.26
N ASN A 185 -35.63 2.56 -5.99
CA ASN A 185 -34.97 1.27 -5.77
C ASN A 185 -34.19 1.37 -4.47
N ASN A 186 -34.89 0.97 -3.41
CA ASN A 186 -34.43 0.59 -2.07
C ASN A 186 -33.48 -0.64 -2.14
N GLY A 187 -32.64 -0.71 -3.18
CA GLY A 187 -31.68 -1.78 -3.41
C GLY A 187 -30.44 -1.53 -2.58
N ASN A 188 -29.92 -2.58 -1.96
CA ASN A 188 -28.70 -2.52 -1.18
C ASN A 188 -27.59 -1.84 -2.00
N HIS A 189 -27.07 -0.73 -1.49
CA HIS A 189 -25.88 -0.10 -2.05
C HIS A 189 -24.66 -0.91 -1.62
N TYR A 190 -23.84 -1.26 -2.60
CA TYR A 190 -22.57 -1.93 -2.36
C TYR A 190 -21.43 -0.97 -2.65
N TYR A 191 -20.36 -1.11 -1.88
CA TYR A 191 -19.17 -0.30 -1.99
C TYR A 191 -17.97 -1.22 -2.16
N VAL A 192 -17.00 -0.80 -2.97
CA VAL A 192 -15.74 -1.49 -3.15
C VAL A 192 -14.63 -0.56 -2.69
N GLY A 193 -13.68 -1.12 -1.94
CA GLY A 193 -12.56 -0.35 -1.44
C GLY A 193 -11.47 -1.24 -0.86
N PRO A 194 -10.33 -0.63 -0.49
CA PRO A 194 -9.20 -1.38 0.03
C PRO A 194 -9.43 -1.82 1.47
N PHE A 195 -8.89 -2.97 1.84
CA PHE A 195 -8.83 -3.41 3.22
C PHE A 195 -7.54 -4.17 3.50
N CYS A 196 -7.16 -4.18 4.75
CA CYS A 196 -6.00 -4.91 5.19
C CYS A 196 -6.30 -6.42 5.29
N ALA A 197 -5.45 -7.24 4.68
CA ALA A 197 -5.51 -8.69 4.84
C ALA A 197 -5.41 -9.10 6.32
N ASN A 198 -5.93 -10.26 6.70
CA ASN A 198 -5.99 -10.75 8.09
C ASN A 198 -4.65 -10.71 8.85
N GLN A 199 -3.55 -10.75 8.11
CA GLN A 199 -2.18 -10.82 8.61
C GLN A 199 -1.49 -9.44 8.67
N GLY A 200 -2.10 -8.40 8.11
CA GLY A 200 -1.48 -7.09 8.01
C GLY A 200 -0.50 -6.95 6.85
N GLY A 201 -0.16 -8.04 6.17
CA GLY A 201 0.95 -8.08 5.21
C GLY A 201 0.63 -7.59 3.80
N ALA A 202 -0.64 -7.38 3.48
CA ALA A 202 -1.15 -7.09 2.13
C ALA A 202 -2.42 -6.23 2.21
N ILE A 203 -2.69 -5.48 1.14
CA ILE A 203 -3.92 -4.70 0.97
C ILE A 203 -4.71 -5.31 -0.18
N HIS A 204 -5.94 -5.72 0.09
CA HIS A 204 -6.85 -6.34 -0.89
C HIS A 204 -8.04 -5.43 -1.17
N LEU A 205 -8.81 -5.73 -2.21
CA LEU A 205 -10.11 -5.11 -2.45
C LEU A 205 -11.24 -5.98 -1.90
N GLY A 206 -12.15 -5.34 -1.18
CA GLY A 206 -13.32 -5.97 -0.57
C GLY A 206 -14.63 -5.36 -1.07
N LEU A 207 -15.72 -6.07 -0.82
CA LEU A 207 -17.09 -5.60 -1.03
C LEU A 207 -17.72 -5.28 0.32
N PHE A 208 -18.36 -4.13 0.42
CA PHE A 208 -18.90 -3.55 1.65
C PHE A 208 -20.33 -3.07 1.45
N THR A 209 -21.06 -2.90 2.55
CA THR A 209 -22.45 -2.40 2.56
C THR A 209 -22.57 -0.93 2.95
N ASP A 210 -21.45 -0.30 3.32
CA ASP A 210 -21.38 1.10 3.74
C ASP A 210 -20.26 1.84 3.00
N ASP A 211 -20.42 3.16 2.92
CA ASP A 211 -19.52 4.11 2.26
C ASP A 211 -18.19 4.34 3.00
N THR A 212 -18.05 3.82 4.23
CA THR A 212 -16.80 3.82 4.98
C THR A 212 -16.00 2.52 4.82
N CYS A 213 -16.53 1.55 4.07
CA CYS A 213 -15.96 0.22 3.90
C CYS A 213 -15.67 -0.48 5.24
N SER A 214 -16.56 -0.32 6.22
CA SER A 214 -16.42 -0.87 7.57
C SER A 214 -17.04 -2.26 7.74
N ASN A 215 -18.13 -2.55 7.02
CA ASN A 215 -18.90 -3.78 7.12
C ASN A 215 -18.89 -4.52 5.79
N PHE A 216 -18.33 -5.73 5.80
CA PHE A 216 -18.28 -6.58 4.62
C PHE A 216 -19.69 -6.99 4.18
N ALA A 217 -19.90 -7.02 2.86
CA ALA A 217 -21.12 -7.55 2.28
C ALA A 217 -21.15 -9.08 2.39
N GLU A 218 -22.33 -9.63 2.68
CA GLU A 218 -22.57 -11.08 2.60
C GLU A 218 -22.64 -11.57 1.14
N ALA A 219 -23.06 -10.69 0.22
CA ALA A 219 -23.08 -10.97 -1.20
C ALA A 219 -21.65 -11.04 -1.77
N SER A 220 -21.44 -11.89 -2.77
CA SER A 220 -20.16 -11.94 -3.49
C SER A 220 -20.16 -10.93 -4.63
N PHE A 221 -19.03 -10.26 -4.85
CA PHE A 221 -18.87 -9.37 -6.01
C PHE A 221 -19.14 -10.10 -7.34
N GLU A 222 -18.71 -11.35 -7.44
CA GLU A 222 -18.93 -12.20 -8.61
C GLU A 222 -20.42 -12.46 -8.88
N SER A 223 -21.23 -12.63 -7.83
CA SER A 223 -22.69 -12.78 -8.00
C SER A 223 -23.38 -11.52 -8.50
N ILE A 224 -22.79 -10.34 -8.30
CA ILE A 224 -23.35 -9.05 -8.69
C ILE A 224 -22.88 -8.65 -10.08
N MET A 225 -21.58 -8.79 -10.36
CA MET A 225 -20.94 -8.27 -11.57
C MET A 225 -20.67 -9.35 -12.63
N GLY A 226 -20.77 -10.64 -12.28
CA GLY A 226 -20.52 -11.76 -13.18
C GLY A 226 -19.04 -12.09 -13.42
N PHE A 227 -18.12 -11.43 -12.71
CA PHE A 227 -16.69 -11.69 -12.73
C PHE A 227 -16.06 -11.52 -11.35
N THR A 228 -14.89 -12.13 -11.14
CA THR A 228 -14.17 -12.08 -9.87
C THR A 228 -13.58 -10.70 -9.59
N LEU A 229 -13.70 -10.19 -8.37
CA LEU A 229 -13.12 -8.91 -7.97
C LEU A 229 -11.58 -8.95 -8.10
N PRO A 230 -10.96 -8.09 -8.93
CA PRO A 230 -9.50 -7.96 -8.99
C PRO A 230 -8.93 -7.59 -7.62
N TYR A 231 -7.72 -8.04 -7.30
CA TYR A 231 -7.06 -7.81 -6.00
C TYR A 231 -7.85 -8.28 -4.77
N SER A 232 -8.86 -9.15 -4.93
CA SER A 232 -9.55 -9.78 -3.79
C SER A 232 -8.67 -10.78 -3.04
N LYS A 233 -7.68 -11.36 -3.72
CA LYS A 233 -6.70 -12.33 -3.17
C LYS A 233 -5.25 -11.90 -3.34
N GLU A 234 -5.00 -11.00 -4.30
CA GLU A 234 -3.67 -10.44 -4.58
C GLU A 234 -3.55 -9.06 -3.93
N SER A 235 -2.34 -8.72 -3.45
CA SER A 235 -2.11 -7.42 -2.84
C SER A 235 -2.04 -6.35 -3.92
N ILE A 236 -2.75 -5.23 -3.71
CA ILE A 236 -2.60 -4.02 -4.54
C ILE A 236 -1.18 -3.46 -4.43
N ILE A 237 -0.57 -3.64 -3.25
CA ILE A 237 0.77 -3.15 -2.93
C ILE A 237 1.78 -4.28 -3.05
N HIS A 238 2.81 -4.07 -3.86
CA HIS A 238 3.92 -5.01 -3.99
C HIS A 238 4.94 -4.82 -2.87
N SER A 239 5.82 -5.82 -2.69
CA SER A 239 6.88 -5.78 -1.70
C SER A 239 8.08 -4.92 -2.13
N ASP A 240 7.95 -4.09 -3.16
CA ASP A 240 9.09 -3.40 -3.75
C ASP A 240 9.51 -2.17 -2.94
N CYS A 241 10.70 -1.67 -3.26
CA CYS A 241 11.25 -0.43 -2.71
C CYS A 241 11.02 0.67 -3.73
N LEU A 242 10.08 1.56 -3.45
CA LEU A 242 9.76 2.68 -4.34
C LEU A 242 10.70 3.84 -4.07
N SER A 243 11.48 4.25 -5.07
CA SER A 243 12.48 5.31 -4.89
C SER A 243 11.81 6.67 -4.66
N CYS A 244 12.32 7.48 -3.74
CA CYS A 244 11.91 8.87 -3.61
C CYS A 244 12.71 9.81 -4.51
N HIS A 245 13.82 9.34 -5.07
CA HIS A 245 14.58 10.09 -6.07
C HIS A 245 13.73 10.32 -7.33
N GLU A 246 13.62 11.56 -7.75
CA GLU A 246 12.96 11.94 -8.99
C GLU A 246 13.72 11.45 -10.22
N LYS A 247 13.00 10.97 -11.22
CA LYS A 247 13.64 10.53 -12.45
C LYS A 247 13.84 11.75 -13.33
N ASN A 248 15.09 12.02 -13.70
CA ASN A 248 15.36 13.06 -14.69
C ASN A 248 14.92 12.54 -16.07
N TYR A 249 13.83 13.10 -16.59
CA TYR A 249 13.32 12.78 -17.92
C TYR A 249 14.22 13.29 -19.05
N GLN A 250 15.24 14.11 -18.76
CA GLN A 250 16.20 14.57 -19.77
C GLN A 250 17.05 13.43 -20.38
N ASP A 251 17.21 12.31 -19.66
CA ASP A 251 17.94 11.13 -20.17
C ASP A 251 17.05 10.25 -21.09
N ALA A 252 15.74 10.46 -21.10
CA ALA A 252 14.82 9.88 -22.06
C ALA A 252 14.73 10.83 -23.27
N GLN A 253 15.41 10.51 -24.37
CA GLN A 253 15.42 11.30 -25.61
C GLN A 253 14.05 11.32 -26.33
N ALA A 254 13.01 11.86 -25.72
CA ALA A 254 11.69 11.99 -26.33
C ALA A 254 11.22 13.45 -26.31
N ALA A 255 10.85 13.93 -27.51
CA ALA A 255 10.36 15.29 -27.77
C ALA A 255 8.98 15.60 -27.17
N ASP A 256 8.34 14.63 -26.50
CA ASP A 256 7.01 14.76 -25.87
C ASP A 256 7.05 14.80 -24.33
N ALA A 257 8.24 15.01 -23.75
CA ALA A 257 8.38 15.44 -22.37
C ALA A 257 7.89 16.88 -22.21
N TYR A 258 6.62 17.19 -22.51
CA TYR A 258 6.02 18.52 -22.31
C TYR A 258 5.03 18.53 -21.14
N TYR A 259 4.48 17.38 -20.73
CA TYR A 259 3.39 17.34 -19.75
C TYR A 259 3.84 17.24 -18.27
N TYR A 260 5.10 16.89 -17.98
CA TYR A 260 5.62 16.74 -16.60
C TYR A 260 6.91 17.53 -16.33
N VAL A 261 7.20 18.58 -17.10
CA VAL A 261 8.43 19.40 -16.94
C VAL A 261 8.27 20.58 -15.99
N ASN A 262 7.11 20.73 -15.34
CA ASN A 262 6.94 21.84 -14.40
C ASN A 262 7.66 21.63 -13.06
N ASP A 263 8.38 20.52 -12.88
CA ASP A 263 9.32 20.30 -11.76
C ASP A 263 10.77 20.68 -12.06
N GLN A 264 11.08 21.33 -13.18
CA GLN A 264 12.37 22.03 -13.27
C GLN A 264 12.46 23.27 -12.34
N ALA A 265 11.47 23.46 -11.46
CA ALA A 265 11.31 24.65 -10.64
C ALA A 265 11.59 24.44 -9.14
N ASP A 266 11.64 23.20 -8.65
CA ASP A 266 12.13 22.92 -7.30
C ASP A 266 13.59 22.47 -7.31
N ALA A 267 14.29 22.81 -6.24
CA ALA A 267 15.74 22.61 -6.13
C ALA A 267 16.08 21.25 -5.49
N ASP A 268 15.08 20.50 -5.06
CA ASP A 268 15.26 19.18 -4.49
C ASP A 268 15.09 18.10 -5.57
N GLN A 269 15.38 16.85 -5.21
CA GLN A 269 15.35 15.72 -6.14
C GLN A 269 14.35 14.68 -5.60
N VAL A 270 13.31 15.15 -4.90
CA VAL A 270 12.41 14.32 -4.10
C VAL A 270 11.00 14.36 -4.68
N ARG A 271 10.48 13.19 -5.05
CA ARG A 271 9.12 13.08 -5.58
C ARG A 271 8.10 13.69 -4.60
N GLU A 272 7.19 14.54 -5.09
CA GLU A 272 6.11 15.17 -4.30
C GLU A 272 5.33 14.17 -3.44
N SER A 273 5.04 12.99 -3.99
CA SER A 273 4.35 11.89 -3.30
C SER A 273 5.13 11.34 -2.10
N CYS A 274 6.47 11.33 -2.14
CA CYS A 274 7.29 10.97 -0.98
C CYS A 274 7.24 12.03 0.11
N GLU A 275 7.25 13.32 -0.26
CA GLU A 275 7.06 14.41 0.70
C GLU A 275 5.70 14.32 1.39
N LEU A 276 4.64 14.08 0.62
CA LEU A 276 3.28 13.89 1.12
C LEU A 276 3.21 12.73 2.14
N LEU A 277 3.82 11.59 1.80
CA LEU A 277 3.93 10.44 2.72
C LEU A 277 4.66 10.84 4.01
N TYR A 278 5.77 11.55 3.89
CA TYR A 278 6.56 11.97 5.05
C TYR A 278 5.81 12.98 5.92
N GLU A 279 5.24 14.04 5.35
CA GLU A 279 4.58 15.10 6.10
C GLU A 279 3.33 14.62 6.84
N ASN A 280 2.47 13.86 6.16
CA ASN A 280 1.17 13.43 6.69
C ASN A 280 1.24 12.20 7.59
N SER A 281 2.42 11.58 7.74
CA SER A 281 2.58 10.40 8.59
C SER A 281 2.95 10.75 10.03
N GLY A 282 2.49 9.89 10.94
CA GLY A 282 3.01 9.76 12.29
C GLY A 282 4.41 9.14 12.24
N LYS A 283 5.37 9.76 12.91
CA LYS A 283 6.81 9.53 12.71
C LYS A 283 7.45 8.78 13.89
N CYS A 284 8.31 7.83 13.55
CA CYS A 284 9.26 7.21 14.46
C CYS A 284 10.65 7.17 13.83
N GLU A 285 11.44 8.20 14.10
CA GLU A 285 12.71 8.50 13.44
C GLU A 285 13.92 8.22 14.34
N ALA A 286 13.76 7.37 15.35
CA ALA A 286 14.82 7.04 16.31
C ALA A 286 16.10 6.53 15.63
N ASN A 287 15.99 5.90 14.46
CA ASN A 287 17.14 5.39 13.69
C ASN A 287 17.61 6.35 12.57
N LEU A 288 17.12 7.59 12.54
CA LEU A 288 17.53 8.67 11.63
C LEU A 288 18.29 9.82 12.33
N ALA A 289 18.64 9.66 13.62
CA ALA A 289 19.25 10.72 14.43
C ALA A 289 20.58 11.28 13.88
N SER A 290 21.27 10.55 13.01
CA SER A 290 22.50 10.99 12.34
C SER A 290 22.27 11.75 11.02
N ILE A 291 21.01 11.87 10.58
CA ILE A 291 20.62 12.37 9.25
C ILE A 291 19.64 13.54 9.39
N VAL A 292 18.68 13.43 10.30
CA VAL A 292 17.71 14.48 10.59
C VAL A 292 18.13 15.20 11.88
N SER A 293 18.19 16.53 11.82
CA SER A 293 18.62 17.38 12.95
C SER A 293 17.65 17.37 14.14
N SER A 294 16.40 17.00 13.91
CA SER A 294 15.35 16.92 14.94
C SER A 294 14.42 15.74 14.67
N PRO A 295 14.81 14.51 15.06
CA PRO A 295 14.01 13.31 14.85
C PRO A 295 12.68 13.37 15.60
N ASN A 296 11.58 13.09 14.89
CA ASN A 296 10.25 12.99 15.46
C ASN A 296 9.95 11.53 15.87
N ASN A 297 9.64 11.34 17.15
CA ASN A 297 9.38 10.02 17.75
C ASN A 297 7.98 9.91 18.35
N ASN A 298 7.07 10.82 18.01
CA ASN A 298 5.73 10.88 18.61
C ASN A 298 4.90 9.61 18.36
N ALA A 299 5.14 8.91 17.24
CA ALA A 299 4.42 7.69 16.90
C ALA A 299 5.16 6.40 17.27
N CYS A 300 6.35 6.46 17.89
CA CYS A 300 7.15 5.26 18.16
C CYS A 300 6.41 4.26 19.06
N ASN A 301 5.82 4.70 20.18
CA ASN A 301 5.08 3.82 21.09
C ASN A 301 3.91 3.12 20.38
N TYR A 302 3.24 3.83 19.47
CA TYR A 302 2.15 3.28 18.69
C TYR A 302 2.64 2.24 17.68
N LEU A 303 3.70 2.56 16.93
CA LEU A 303 4.32 1.69 15.94
C LEU A 303 4.95 0.41 16.53
N GLU A 304 5.46 0.47 17.75
CA GLU A 304 5.95 -0.69 18.51
C GLU A 304 4.80 -1.59 19.00
N GLY A 305 3.65 -1.00 19.32
CA GLY A 305 2.47 -1.72 19.79
C GLY A 305 1.78 -2.56 18.71
N ILE A 306 1.95 -2.20 17.43
CA ILE A 306 1.33 -2.90 16.31
C ILE A 306 2.12 -4.17 15.96
N ARG A 307 1.50 -5.33 16.16
CA ARG A 307 2.02 -6.63 15.71
C ARG A 307 1.46 -6.96 14.33
N MET A 308 2.30 -6.99 13.31
CA MET A 308 1.94 -7.49 11.98
C MET A 308 2.64 -8.82 11.73
N VAL A 309 1.91 -9.79 11.16
CA VAL A 309 2.43 -11.13 10.86
C VAL A 309 2.38 -11.27 9.36
N ARG A 310 3.50 -11.09 8.65
CA ARG A 310 3.51 -11.24 7.18
C ARG A 310 3.42 -12.71 6.76
N GLN A 311 3.20 -12.92 5.46
CA GLN A 311 3.07 -14.25 4.84
C GLN A 311 4.33 -15.14 4.98
N ASP A 312 5.48 -14.58 5.35
CA ASP A 312 6.68 -15.32 5.75
C ASP A 312 6.51 -16.07 7.08
N GLY A 313 5.39 -15.87 7.80
CA GLY A 313 5.07 -16.53 9.06
C GLY A 313 5.92 -16.04 10.23
N ILE A 314 6.82 -15.08 9.99
CA ILE A 314 7.71 -14.53 11.00
C ILE A 314 7.05 -13.29 11.59
N ILE A 315 6.65 -13.38 12.86
CA ILE A 315 6.19 -12.23 13.64
C ILE A 315 7.40 -11.34 13.95
N ASN A 316 7.77 -10.48 13.01
CA ASN A 316 8.79 -9.46 13.22
C ASN A 316 8.17 -8.31 14.00
N THR A 317 8.08 -8.48 15.32
CA THR A 317 7.96 -7.33 16.23
C THR A 317 9.27 -6.57 16.14
N ALA A 318 9.34 -5.60 15.22
CA ALA A 318 10.36 -4.57 15.25
C ALA A 318 10.32 -3.97 16.67
N SER A 319 11.36 -4.22 17.48
CA SER A 319 11.48 -3.85 18.90
C SER A 319 11.06 -4.89 19.96
N SER A 320 10.93 -6.18 19.66
CA SER A 320 11.17 -7.17 20.72
C SER A 320 12.67 -7.21 21.03
N ARG A 321 13.18 -6.22 21.79
CA ARG A 321 14.41 -6.42 22.56
C ARG A 321 14.23 -7.76 23.28
N PRO A 322 15.10 -8.76 23.08
CA PRO A 322 15.00 -10.01 23.82
C PRO A 322 14.98 -9.64 25.29
N SER A 323 13.83 -9.81 25.94
CA SER A 323 13.76 -9.54 27.36
C SER A 323 14.56 -10.67 28.01
N ALA A 324 15.67 -10.33 28.65
CA ALA A 324 16.51 -11.30 29.33
C ALA A 324 15.69 -12.19 30.29
N VAL A 325 14.60 -11.61 30.82
CA VAL A 325 13.59 -12.28 31.63
C VAL A 325 12.86 -13.38 30.86
N ALA A 326 12.31 -13.12 29.67
CA ALA A 326 11.59 -14.14 28.90
C ALA A 326 12.52 -15.29 28.45
N THR A 327 13.74 -14.98 28.05
CA THR A 327 14.75 -16.00 27.71
C THR A 327 15.07 -16.89 28.91
N ALA A 328 15.20 -16.31 30.11
CA ALA A 328 15.44 -17.09 31.34
C ALA A 328 14.28 -18.04 31.67
N PHE A 329 13.03 -17.60 31.49
CA PHE A 329 11.86 -18.46 31.71
C PHE A 329 11.78 -19.62 30.73
N ILE A 330 12.05 -19.39 29.44
CA ILE A 330 12.05 -20.45 28.42
C ILE A 330 13.07 -21.54 28.77
N VAL A 331 14.29 -21.15 29.16
CA VAL A 331 15.34 -22.10 29.57
C VAL A 331 14.94 -22.88 30.83
N LEU A 332 14.35 -22.21 31.82
CA LEU A 332 13.89 -22.84 33.05
C LEU A 332 12.78 -23.87 32.78
N PHE A 333 11.79 -23.53 31.94
CA PHE A 333 10.73 -24.46 31.56
C PHE A 333 11.26 -25.65 30.75
N ALA A 334 12.19 -25.42 29.82
CA ALA A 334 12.81 -26.50 29.06
C ALA A 334 13.56 -27.49 29.97
N MET A 335 14.31 -26.99 30.96
CA MET A 335 14.99 -27.86 31.93
C MET A 335 14.00 -28.63 32.82
N ALA A 336 12.93 -27.99 33.27
CA ALA A 336 11.89 -28.66 34.06
C ALA A 336 11.21 -29.78 33.28
N PHE A 337 10.90 -29.56 32.00
CA PHE A 337 10.34 -30.59 31.13
C PHE A 337 11.30 -31.77 30.91
N ALA A 338 12.58 -31.49 30.67
CA ALA A 338 13.60 -32.53 30.52
C ALA A 338 13.76 -33.35 31.80
N ALA A 339 13.76 -32.71 32.97
CA ALA A 339 13.82 -33.38 34.26
C ALA A 339 12.60 -34.28 34.51
N MET A 340 11.39 -33.80 34.19
CA MET A 340 10.17 -34.61 34.29
C MET A 340 10.18 -35.80 33.32
N ALA A 341 10.59 -35.60 32.07
CA ALA A 341 10.71 -36.67 31.08
C ALA A 341 11.72 -37.74 31.52
N PHE A 342 12.87 -37.32 32.05
CA PHE A 342 13.87 -38.22 32.61
C PHE A 342 13.32 -38.99 33.82
N TYR A 343 12.59 -38.32 34.71
CA TYR A 343 11.98 -38.94 35.88
C TYR A 343 10.93 -40.01 35.50
N VAL A 344 10.08 -39.72 34.52
CA VAL A 344 9.10 -40.69 33.99
C VAL A 344 9.81 -41.89 33.35
N TRP A 345 10.87 -41.65 32.58
CA TRP A 345 11.68 -42.72 32.00
C TRP A 345 12.36 -43.60 33.08
N TYR A 346 12.89 -42.97 34.13
CA TYR A 346 13.49 -43.66 35.28
C TYR A 346 12.48 -44.52 36.04
N LEU A 347 11.27 -44.01 36.30
CA LEU A 347 10.22 -44.78 36.93
C LEU A 347 9.78 -45.99 36.09
N ARG A 348 9.64 -45.80 34.77
CA ARG A 348 9.26 -46.88 33.85
C ARG A 348 10.28 -48.01 33.83
N THR A 349 11.57 -47.69 33.81
CA THR A 349 12.65 -48.70 33.79
C THR A 349 12.78 -49.45 35.12
N ARG A 350 12.60 -48.78 36.26
CA ARG A 350 12.61 -49.43 37.60
C ARG A 350 11.40 -50.34 37.85
N LEU A 351 10.21 -49.94 37.40
CA LEU A 351 8.99 -50.73 37.64
C LEU A 351 8.86 -51.91 36.67
N GLY A 352 9.33 -51.78 35.43
CA GLY A 352 9.34 -52.88 34.45
C GLY A 352 10.25 -54.06 34.83
N LEU A 353 11.29 -53.84 35.63
CA LEU A 353 12.20 -54.90 36.09
C LEU A 353 11.59 -55.81 37.17
N LYS A 354 10.54 -55.38 37.89
CA LYS A 354 9.92 -56.21 38.95
C LYS A 354 8.89 -57.22 38.44
N GLN A 355 8.39 -57.07 37.21
CA GLN A 355 7.44 -58.03 36.64
C GLN A 355 8.08 -59.35 36.16
N ASN A 356 9.41 -59.37 35.96
CA ASN A 356 10.12 -60.56 35.49
C ASN A 356 10.78 -61.38 36.63
N ALA A 357 10.53 -61.03 37.90
CA ALA A 357 11.07 -61.74 39.06
C ALA A 357 10.04 -62.64 39.79
N PHE A 358 8.85 -62.80 39.22
CA PHE A 358 7.75 -63.62 39.75
C PHE A 358 7.25 -64.71 38.78
N LEU A 359 8.07 -65.09 37.79
CA LEU A 359 7.85 -66.26 36.94
C LEU A 359 8.94 -67.31 37.17
#